data_AF-A0A3B8NH96-F1
#
_entry.id   AF-A0A3B8NH96-F1
#
_cell.length_a   1.000
_cell.length_b   1.000
_cell.length_c   1.000
_cell.angle_alpha   90.00
_cell.angle_beta   90.00
_cell.angle_gamma   90.00
#
_symmetry.space_group_name_H-M   'P 1'
#
loop_
_entity.id
_entity.type
_entity.pdbx_description
1 polymer ?
#
loop_
_entity_poly.entity_id
_entity_poly.type
_entity_poly.pdbx_seq_one_letter_code
_entity_poly.pdbx_strand_id
1 'polypeptide(L)'
;TPDKLPSNEKKRLDLVCDTHLEKVLNILKPEFAVGVGAFAESKISTVSEKLNFSLNVSRVLHPSPASPAANRDWSGTAQKQLKGSGVWG
;
A
#
# COMPACT_ATOMS: atom_id res chain seq x y z
N THR A 1 -13.51 4.25 -9.24
CA THR A 1 -12.85 3.66 -8.06
C THR A 1 -13.93 3.25 -7.06
N PRO A 2 -13.62 2.48 -6.00
CA PRO A 2 -14.59 2.10 -4.96
C PRO A 2 -15.14 3.28 -4.13
N ASP A 3 -14.62 4.50 -4.36
CA ASP A 3 -15.02 5.76 -3.73
C ASP A 3 -16.47 6.16 -3.97
N LYS A 4 -17.08 5.64 -5.03
CA LYS A 4 -18.48 5.92 -5.39
C LYS A 4 -19.48 4.95 -4.75
N LEU A 5 -19.00 3.97 -3.97
CA LEU A 5 -19.87 3.03 -3.25
C LEU A 5 -20.46 3.68 -2.00
N PRO A 6 -21.70 3.34 -1.62
CA PRO A 6 -22.24 3.65 -0.30
C PRO A 6 -21.31 3.18 0.82
N SER A 7 -21.25 3.94 1.92
CA SER A 7 -20.29 3.70 3.01
C SER A 7 -20.37 2.30 3.62
N ASN A 8 -21.56 1.70 3.68
CA ASN A 8 -21.76 0.34 4.17
C ASN A 8 -21.18 -0.73 3.22
N GLU A 9 -21.36 -0.55 1.91
CA GLU A 9 -20.81 -1.45 0.89
C GLU A 9 -19.28 -1.35 0.84
N LYS A 10 -18.75 -0.12 0.89
CA LYS A 10 -17.31 0.10 0.96
C LYS A 10 -16.67 -0.56 2.17
N LYS A 11 -17.30 -0.45 3.36
CA LYS A 11 -16.82 -1.12 4.58
C LYS A 11 -16.79 -2.65 4.44
N ARG A 12 -17.82 -3.24 3.82
CA ARG A 12 -17.86 -4.69 3.57
C ARG A 12 -16.77 -5.12 2.60
N LEU A 13 -16.58 -4.35 1.53
CA LEU A 13 -15.51 -4.60 0.56
C LEU A 13 -14.13 -4.52 1.23
N ASP A 14 -13.88 -3.43 1.96
CA ASP A 14 -12.62 -3.21 2.68
C ASP A 14 -12.33 -4.38 3.64
N LEU A 15 -13.32 -4.85 4.39
CA LEU A 15 -13.13 -5.98 5.31
C LEU A 15 -12.68 -7.27 4.61
N VAL A 16 -13.29 -7.60 3.46
CA VAL A 16 -12.92 -8.79 2.68
C VAL A 16 -11.53 -8.63 2.06
N CYS A 17 -11.21 -7.44 1.54
CA CYS A 17 -9.89 -7.13 1.01
C CYS A 17 -8.80 -7.20 2.08
N ASP A 18 -9.03 -6.60 3.25
CA ASP A 18 -8.08 -6.58 4.37
C ASP A 18 -7.84 -8.01 4.89
N THR A 19 -8.88 -8.84 4.97
CA THR A 19 -8.76 -10.26 5.33
C THR A 19 -7.90 -11.03 4.32
N HIS A 20 -8.06 -10.75 3.02
CA HIS A 20 -7.25 -11.41 2.00
C HIS A 20 -5.79 -10.93 2.05
N LEU A 21 -5.57 -9.63 2.21
CA LEU A 21 -4.23 -9.05 2.35
C LEU A 21 -3.49 -9.64 3.56
N GLU A 22 -4.17 -9.79 4.70
CA GLU A 22 -3.62 -10.43 5.90
C GLU A 22 -3.14 -11.86 5.63
N LYS A 23 -3.94 -12.64 4.89
CA LYS A 23 -3.56 -14.01 4.49
C LYS A 23 -2.32 -14.02 3.60
N VAL A 24 -2.28 -13.15 2.59
CA VAL A 24 -1.14 -13.06 1.67
C VAL A 24 0.14 -12.69 2.43
N LEU A 25 0.07 -11.70 3.32
CA LEU A 25 1.22 -11.27 4.12
C LEU A 25 1.68 -12.37 5.08
N ASN A 26 0.78 -13.10 5.74
CA ASN A 26 1.13 -14.24 6.60
C ASN A 26 1.76 -15.42 5.84
N ILE A 27 1.37 -15.63 4.58
CA ILE A 27 1.95 -16.68 3.72
C ILE A 27 3.36 -16.29 3.26
N LEU A 28 3.51 -15.07 2.73
CA LEU A 28 4.76 -14.61 2.13
C LEU A 28 5.80 -14.19 3.17
N LYS A 29 5.36 -13.72 4.34
CA LYS A 29 6.20 -13.17 5.41
C LYS A 29 7.30 -12.22 4.91
N PRO A 30 6.95 -11.21 4.10
CA PRO A 30 7.95 -10.35 3.50
C PRO A 30 8.59 -9.44 4.55
N GLU A 31 9.84 -9.06 4.32
CA GLU A 31 10.52 -8.04 5.14
C GLU A 31 9.92 -6.65 4.91
N PHE A 32 9.48 -6.37 3.67
CA PHE A 32 8.89 -5.09 3.26
C PHE A 32 7.55 -5.27 2.55
N ALA A 33 6.63 -4.34 2.78
CA ALA A 33 5.42 -4.16 1.97
C ALA A 33 5.30 -2.70 1.54
N VAL A 34 5.25 -2.47 0.22
CA VAL A 34 5.25 -1.13 -0.36
C VAL A 34 3.86 -0.78 -0.89
N GLY A 35 3.21 0.19 -0.25
CA GLY A 35 1.97 0.78 -0.74
C GLY A 35 2.23 1.65 -1.97
N VAL A 36 1.52 1.38 -3.06
CA VAL A 36 1.48 2.27 -4.23
C VAL A 36 0.43 3.35 -3.99
N GLY A 37 0.86 4.51 -3.51
CA GLY A 37 -0.02 5.58 -3.04
C GLY A 37 -0.49 5.41 -1.58
N ALA A 38 -1.08 6.47 -1.05
CA ALA A 38 -1.44 6.58 0.37
C ALA A 38 -2.55 5.61 0.79
N PHE A 39 -3.50 5.30 -0.10
CA PHE A 39 -4.57 4.36 0.21
C PHE A 39 -4.02 2.95 0.45
N ALA A 40 -3.15 2.46 -0.44
CA ALA A 40 -2.55 1.13 -0.31
C ALA A 40 -1.65 1.04 0.93
N GLU A 41 -0.83 2.06 1.19
CA GLU A 41 -0.02 2.17 2.43
C GLU A 41 -0.89 2.04 3.67
N SER A 42 -1.97 2.82 3.77
CA SER A 42 -2.88 2.76 4.91
C SER A 42 -3.50 1.37 5.12
N LYS A 43 -3.88 0.67 4.05
CA LYS A 43 -4.42 -0.69 4.15
C LYS A 43 -3.38 -1.69 4.65
N ILE A 44 -2.15 -1.60 4.14
CA ILE A 44 -1.05 -2.44 4.61
C ILE A 44 -0.76 -2.14 6.08
N SER A 45 -0.68 -0.87 6.50
CA SER A 45 -0.47 -0.48 7.90
C SER A 45 -1.54 -1.07 8.83
N THR A 46 -2.82 -0.91 8.49
CA THR A 46 -3.92 -1.46 9.32
C THR A 46 -3.86 -2.99 9.42
N VAL A 47 -3.55 -3.69 8.33
CA VAL A 47 -3.42 -5.15 8.37
C VAL A 47 -2.17 -5.59 9.13
N SER A 48 -1.08 -4.82 9.05
CA SER A 48 0.21 -5.16 9.69
C SER A 48 0.11 -5.29 11.20
N GLU A 49 -0.79 -4.55 11.84
CA GLU A 49 -1.07 -4.63 13.29
C GLU A 49 -1.54 -6.01 13.76
N LYS A 50 -2.04 -6.85 12.84
CA LYS A 50 -2.54 -8.20 13.13
C LYS A 50 -1.52 -9.30 12.86
N LEU A 51 -0.38 -8.96 12.28
CA LEU A 51 0.63 -9.94 11.87
C LEU A 51 1.48 -10.36 13.07
N ASN A 52 1.94 -11.61 13.05
CA ASN A 52 2.81 -12.16 14.09
C ASN A 52 4.31 -12.13 13.72
N PHE A 53 4.68 -11.31 12.74
CA PHE A 53 6.05 -11.10 12.28
C PHE A 53 6.27 -9.62 11.96
N SER A 54 7.52 -9.19 12.00
CA SER A 54 7.88 -7.81 11.68
C SER A 54 7.73 -7.55 10.18
N LEU A 55 6.99 -6.50 9.83
CA LEU A 55 6.80 -6.04 8.46
C LEU A 55 7.14 -4.55 8.36
N ASN A 56 8.09 -4.19 7.50
CA ASN A 56 8.39 -2.79 7.21
C ASN A 56 7.42 -2.26 6.16
N VAL A 57 6.50 -1.38 6.56
CA VAL A 57 5.56 -0.74 5.63
C VAL A 57 6.20 0.52 5.05
N SER A 58 6.15 0.65 3.73
CA SER A 58 6.69 1.81 3.00
C SER A 58 5.71 2.27 1.93
N ARG A 59 5.97 3.43 1.32
CA ARG A 59 5.13 3.96 0.24
C ARG A 59 5.94 4.50 -0.91
N VAL A 60 5.44 4.27 -2.12
CA VAL A 60 5.82 5.00 -3.32
C VAL A 60 4.66 5.85 -3.83
N LEU A 61 5.00 6.89 -4.59
CA LEU A 61 4.02 7.70 -5.31
C LEU A 61 3.16 6.81 -6.22
N HIS A 62 1.86 7.05 -6.27
CA HIS A 62 0.99 6.34 -7.20
C HIS A 62 1.24 6.85 -8.64
N PRO A 63 1.33 5.98 -9.67
CA PRO A 63 1.59 6.39 -11.06
C PRO A 63 0.39 7.03 -11.77
N SER A 64 -0.64 7.47 -11.03
CA SER A 64 -1.87 7.94 -11.67
C SER A 64 -1.62 9.28 -12.34
N PRO A 65 -2.11 9.49 -13.58
CA PRO A 65 -1.99 10.78 -14.27
C PRO A 65 -2.75 11.91 -13.56
N ALA A 66 -3.65 11.58 -12.62
CA ALA A 66 -4.33 12.56 -11.78
C ALA A 66 -3.40 13.25 -10.76
N SER A 67 -2.17 12.74 -10.55
CA SER A 67 -1.18 13.36 -9.68
C SER A 67 -0.20 14.23 -10.49
N PRO A 68 -0.14 15.56 -10.27
CA PRO A 68 0.85 16.41 -10.91
C PRO A 68 2.29 15.98 -10.65
N ALA A 69 2.57 15.42 -9.47
CA ALA A 69 3.89 14.91 -9.13
C ALA A 69 4.26 13.68 -9.97
N ALA A 70 3.30 12.80 -10.27
CA ALA A 70 3.54 11.60 -11.08
C ALA A 70 3.81 11.98 -12.54
N ASN A 71 3.09 12.97 -13.07
CA ASN A 71 3.31 13.46 -14.44
C ASN A 71 4.68 14.12 -14.64
N ARG A 72 5.28 14.66 -13.56
CA ARG A 72 6.57 15.34 -13.63
C ARG A 72 7.74 14.37 -13.68
N ASP A 73 7.80 13.42 -12.74
CA ASP A 73 8.85 12.40 -12.66
C ASP A 73 8.44 11.29 -11.68
N TRP A 74 7.52 10.42 -12.11
CA TRP A 74 7.09 9.30 -11.28
C TRP A 74 8.24 8.34 -10.96
N SER A 75 9.00 7.92 -11.99
CA SER A 75 10.07 6.93 -11.84
C SER A 75 11.17 7.39 -10.88
N GLY A 76 11.68 8.61 -11.04
CA GLY A 76 12.72 9.13 -10.17
C GLY A 76 12.21 9.39 -8.76
N THR A 77 10.95 9.81 -8.60
CA THR A 77 10.33 9.97 -7.27
C THR A 77 10.16 8.62 -6.57
N ALA A 78 9.60 7.61 -7.25
CA ALA A 78 9.41 6.28 -6.70
C ALA A 78 10.74 5.62 -6.34
N GLN A 79 11.77 5.74 -7.19
CA GLN A 79 13.10 5.20 -6.91
C GLN A 79 13.74 5.85 -5.67
N LYS A 80 13.63 7.18 -5.53
CA LYS A 80 14.11 7.89 -4.32
C LYS A 80 13.39 7.42 -3.07
N GLN A 81 12.08 7.18 -3.14
CA GLN A 81 11.29 6.68 -2.02
C GLN A 81 11.69 5.25 -1.62
N LEU A 82 11.87 4.35 -2.60
CA LEU A 82 12.33 2.98 -2.34
C LEU A 82 13.73 2.92 -1.73
N LYS A 83 14.66 3.77 -2.21
CA LYS A 83 15.99 3.91 -1.62
C LYS A 83 15.92 4.46 -0.20
N GLY A 84 15.12 5.52 0.02
CA GLY A 84 14.95 6.14 1.32
C GLY A 84 14.31 5.23 2.37
N SER A 85 13.51 4.25 1.94
CA SER A 85 12.91 3.25 2.82
C SER A 85 13.75 1.97 2.99
N GLY A 86 14.93 1.89 2.37
CA GLY A 86 15.80 0.72 2.45
C GLY A 86 15.34 -0.49 1.62
N VAL A 87 14.27 -0.35 0.81
CA VAL A 87 13.75 -1.44 -0.03
C VAL A 87 14.65 -1.69 -1.23
N TRP A 88 15.28 -0.64 -1.77
CA TRP A 88 16.14 -0.71 -2.95
C TRP A 88 17.55 -0.21 -2.62
N GLY A 89 18.55 -1.07 -2.85
CA GLY A 89 19.98 -0.74 -2.85
C GLY A 89 20.56 -0.85 -4.25
#